data_AF-A0A0F9V1L5-F1
#
_entry.id   AF-A0A0F9V1L5-F1
#
_cell.length_a   1.000
_cell.length_b   1.000
_cell.length_c   1.000
_cell.angle_alpha   90.00
_cell.angle_beta   90.00
_cell.angle_gamma   90.00
#
_symmetry.space_group_name_H-M   'P 1'
#
loop_
_entity.id
_entity.type
_entity.pdbx_description
1 polymer ?
#
loop_
_entity_poly.entity_id
_entity_poly.type
_entity_poly.pdbx_seq_one_letter_code
_entity_poly.pdbx_strand_id
1 'polypeptide(L)' 'MSEINYNSGGMGFVGALTILFIALKLTGVINWSWLWVLSPIWISIGLAGTIILIVVIIAIIIGAFN' A
#
# COMPACT_ATOMS: atom_id res chain seq x y z
N MET A 1 -21.63 29.56 -11.48
CA MET A 1 -20.62 29.40 -10.42
C MET A 1 -20.18 27.94 -10.48
N SER A 2 -18.98 27.65 -10.97
CA SER A 2 -18.43 26.28 -11.05
C SER A 2 -17.65 25.98 -9.77
N GLU A 3 -18.08 24.99 -9.00
CA GLU A 3 -17.34 24.53 -7.82
C GLU A 3 -16.02 23.86 -8.25
N ILE A 4 -14.93 24.59 -8.07
CA ILE A 4 -13.58 24.02 -8.09
C ILE A 4 -13.38 23.16 -6.85
N ASN A 5 -13.60 21.86 -7.00
CA ASN A 5 -13.21 20.85 -6.03
C ASN A 5 -11.69 20.72 -6.05
N TYR A 6 -11.01 21.49 -5.20
CA TYR A 6 -9.59 21.29 -4.91
C TYR A 6 -9.46 20.00 -4.08
N ASN A 7 -9.28 18.87 -4.76
CA ASN A 7 -8.78 17.66 -4.13
C ASN A 7 -7.34 17.93 -3.68
N SER A 8 -7.19 18.44 -2.46
CA SER A 8 -5.94 18.51 -1.72
C SER A 8 -5.51 17.09 -1.35
N GLY A 9 -4.99 16.37 -2.35
CA GLY A 9 -4.30 15.10 -2.18
C GLY A 9 -2.99 15.31 -1.43
N GLY A 10 -3.09 15.63 -0.13
CA GLY A 10 -1.95 15.68 0.76
C GLY A 10 -1.27 14.32 0.76
N MET A 11 0.07 14.32 0.72
CA MET A 11 0.88 13.13 0.91
C MET A 11 0.25 12.26 2.00
N GLY A 12 -0.30 11.12 1.59
CA GLY A 12 -1.03 10.26 2.51
C GLY A 12 -0.13 9.94 3.70
N PHE A 13 -0.71 9.84 4.89
CA PHE A 13 -0.02 9.48 6.13
C PHE A 13 0.98 8.31 5.95
N VAL A 14 0.65 7.38 5.06
CA VAL A 14 1.50 6.26 4.61
C VAL A 14 2.82 6.72 3.97
N GLY A 15 2.82 7.76 3.13
CA GLY A 15 4.02 8.33 2.52
C GLY A 15 4.94 8.99 3.54
N ALA A 16 4.38 9.74 4.51
CA ALA A 16 5.16 10.33 5.60
C ALA A 16 5.78 9.26 6.51
N LEU A 17 5.01 8.22 6.86
CA LEU A 17 5.52 7.04 7.56
C LEU A 17 6.65 6.35 6.79
N THR A 18 6.50 6.19 5.47
CA THR A 18 7.52 5.55 4.62
C THR A 18 8.84 6.32 4.68
N ILE A 19 8.79 7.65 4.54
CA ILE A 19 9.98 8.50 4.62
C ILE A 19 10.59 8.46 6.04
N LEU A 20 9.77 8.47 7.09
CA LEU A 20 10.24 8.36 8.48
C LEU A 20 10.97 7.04 8.77
N PHE A 21 10.43 5.91 8.29
CA PHE A 21 11.05 4.59 8.43
C PHE A 21 12.39 4.50 7.68
N ILE A 22 12.48 5.10 6.48
CA ILE A 22 13.73 5.19 5.70
C ILE A 22 14.75 6.05 6.45
N ALA A 23 14.34 7.20 6.98
CA ALA A 23 15.20 8.10 7.75
C ALA A 23 15.74 7.43 9.02
N LEU A 24 14.90 6.73 9.79
CA LEU A 24 15.32 6.01 11.00
C LEU A 24 16.34 4.90 10.73
N LYS A 25 16.27 4.26 9.56
CA LYS A 25 17.26 3.26 9.18
C LYS A 25 18.60 3.90 8.79
N LEU A 26 18.57 5.02 8.07
CA LEU A 26 19.77 5.76 7.67
C LEU A 26 20.47 6.40 8.86
N THR A 27 19.74 6.83 9.89
CA THR A 27 20.32 7.33 11.15
C THR A 27 20.83 6.22 12.07
N GLY A 28 20.78 4.95 11.64
CA GLY A 28 21.42 3.84 12.36
C GLY A 28 20.70 3.41 13.65
N VAL A 29 19.48 3.91 13.89
CA VAL A 29 18.69 3.55 15.09
C VAL A 29 18.21 2.09 15.03
N ILE A 30 18.12 1.51 13.82
CA ILE A 30 17.63 0.16 13.60
C ILE A 30 18.57 -0.63 12.66
N ASN A 31 19.20 -1.71 13.16
CA ASN A 31 20.04 -2.63 12.37
C ASN A 31 19.22 -3.62 11.49
N TRP A 32 17.93 -3.38 11.31
CA TRP A 32 17.03 -4.37 10.75
C TRP A 32 17.12 -4.46 9.22
N SER A 33 16.60 -5.57 8.67
CA SER A 33 16.61 -5.79 7.22
C SER A 33 15.69 -4.79 6.51
N TRP A 34 16.10 -4.35 5.32
CA TRP A 34 15.33 -3.38 4.51
C TRP A 34 13.92 -3.86 4.19
N LEU A 35 13.74 -5.18 4.09
CA LEU A 35 12.43 -5.81 3.86
C LEU A 35 11.39 -5.39 4.90
N TRP A 36 11.80 -5.18 6.16
CA TRP A 36 10.88 -4.79 7.22
C TRP A 36 10.67 -3.27 7.33
N VAL A 37 11.64 -2.47 6.90
CA VAL A 37 11.44 -1.02 6.71
C VAL A 37 10.39 -0.75 5.63
N LEU A 38 10.32 -1.62 4.62
CA LEU A 38 9.26 -1.60 3.62
C LEU A 38 7.98 -2.30 4.09
N SER A 39 7.88 -2.80 5.34
CA SER A 39 6.66 -3.50 5.82
C SER A 39 5.35 -2.73 5.59
N PRO A 40 5.29 -1.37 5.67
CA PRO A 40 4.09 -0.64 5.31
C PRO A 40 3.69 -0.85 3.84
N ILE A 41 4.68 -0.86 2.94
CA ILE A 41 4.49 -1.16 1.50
C ILE A 41 4.09 -2.62 1.30
N TRP A 42 4.74 -3.58 1.99
CA TRP A 42 4.43 -5.00 1.87
C TRP A 42 3.03 -5.35 2.35
N ILE A 43 2.54 -4.68 3.40
CA ILE A 43 1.16 -4.83 3.87
C ILE A 43 0.18 -4.31 2.81
N SER A 44 0.44 -3.14 2.22
CA SER A 44 -0.41 -2.62 1.14
C SER A 44 -0.42 -3.52 -0.09
N ILE A 45 0.75 -4.01 -0.53
CA ILE A 45 0.87 -4.92 -1.67
C ILE A 45 0.22 -6.28 -1.37
N GLY A 46 0.46 -6.84 -0.18
CA GLY A 46 -0.11 -8.12 0.23
C GLY A 46 -1.63 -8.07 0.33
N LEU A 47 -2.18 -6.99 0.89
CA LEU A 47 -3.62 -6.76 0.96
C LEU A 47 -4.23 -6.62 -0.44
N ALA A 48 -3.65 -5.77 -1.30
CA ALA A 48 -4.10 -5.60 -2.67
C ALA A 48 -4.02 -6.90 -3.49
N GLY A 49 -2.91 -7.64 -3.36
CA GLY A 49 -2.72 -8.94 -3.99
C GLY A 49 -3.78 -9.94 -3.54
N THR A 50 -4.01 -10.06 -2.23
CA THR A 50 -5.03 -10.98 -1.68
C THR A 50 -6.42 -10.67 -2.23
N ILE A 51 -6.80 -9.38 -2.30
CA ILE A 51 -8.08 -8.95 -2.88
C ILE A 51 -8.17 -9.35 -4.36
N ILE A 52 -7.13 -9.08 -5.16
CA ILE A 52 -7.09 -9.42 -6.57
C ILE A 52 -7.23 -10.94 -6.77
N LEU A 53 -6.50 -11.74 -5.99
CA LEU A 53 -6.57 -13.20 -6.06
C LEU A 53 -7.99 -13.70 -5.76
N ILE A 54 -8.64 -13.18 -4.72
CA ILE A 54 -10.03 -13.52 -4.38
C ILE A 54 -10.97 -13.19 -5.54
N VAL A 55 -10.84 -11.99 -6.12
CA VAL A 55 -11.68 -11.54 -7.25
C VAL A 55 -11.50 -12.45 -8.47
N VAL A 56 -10.25 -12.80 -8.79
CA VAL A 56 -9.94 -13.70 -9.91
C VAL A 56 -10.53 -15.09 -9.69
N ILE A 57 -10.41 -15.65 -8.47
CA ILE A 57 -10.99 -16.95 -8.12
C ILE A 57 -12.52 -16.92 -8.28
N ILE A 58 -13.17 -15.88 -7.76
CA ILE A 58 -14.63 -15.71 -7.88
C ILE A 58 -15.04 -15.60 -9.37
N ALA A 59 -14.31 -14.82 -10.17
CA ALA A 59 -14.60 -14.67 -11.59
C ALA A 59 -14.46 -15.98 -12.36
N ILE A 60 -13.43 -16.77 -12.08
CA ILE A 60 -13.23 -18.10 -12.69
C ILE A 60 -14.37 -19.05 -12.31
N ILE A 61 -14.76 -19.06 -11.03
CA ILE A 61 -15.87 -19.87 -10.54
C ILE A 61 -17.16 -19.50 -11.27
N ILE A 62 -17.54 -18.22 -11.27
CA ILE A 62 -18.77 -17.76 -11.94
C ILE A 62 -18.74 -18.08 -13.44
N GLY A 63 -17.60 -17.83 -14.11
CA GLY A 63 -17.43 -18.15 -15.52
C GLY A 63 -17.46 -19.65 -15.84
N ALA A 64 -17.05 -20.51 -14.90
CA ALA A 64 -17.12 -21.96 -15.06
C ALA A 64 -18.53 -22.53 -14.83
N PHE A 65 -19.39 -21.81 -14.10
CA PHE A 65 -20.77 -22.23 -13.77
C PHE A 65 -21.84 -21.64 -14.72
N ASN A 66 -21.47 -20.77 -15.65
CA ASN A 66 -22.36 -20.18 -16.66
C ASN A 66 -22.17 -20.84 -18.03
#